data_AF-G4U1I0-F1
#
_entry.id   AF-G4U1I0-F1
#
_cell.length_a   1.000
_cell.length_b   1.000
_cell.length_c   1.000
_cell.angle_alpha   90.00
_cell.angle_beta   90.00
_cell.angle_gamma   90.00
#
_symmetry.space_group_name_H-M   'P 1'
#
loop_
_entity.id
_entity.type
_entity.pdbx_description
1 polymer ?
#
loop_
_entity_poly.entity_id
_entity_poly.type
_entity_poly.pdbx_seq_one_letter_code
_entity_poly.pdbx_strand_id
1 'polypeptide(L)'
;MSIDQPGAIDGVYDLVLERINERFKLIIVEMHGMLFSALEPLTSDDLDDLIEHTQGQGSAKALVRILGSVLREDPIIHSIQFRYPTFVEYLRRCCITANKEGGNKMAIDTTSANGQAASWCLHSLKSRTEGLRFNICHIESSFYMNRQIPDLQERGAKFIPRRPRYASLHWPFHVAAMDSDWGRKLRNELAHIVKSPFGLYWMEILSVTGGVMRAVSGLRAAWQHKSVSGLSETFRLLKQ
;
A
#
# COMPACT_ATOMS: atom_id res chain seq x y z
N MET A 1 25.00 27.03 9.82
CA MET A 1 24.58 25.74 9.27
C MET A 1 25.67 25.24 8.35
N SER A 2 26.22 24.04 8.61
CA SER A 2 27.11 23.38 7.65
C SER A 2 26.29 22.86 6.48
N ILE A 3 26.79 23.00 5.25
CA ILE A 3 26.17 22.48 4.01
C ILE A 3 26.11 20.94 4.02
N ASP A 4 26.89 20.29 4.89
CA ASP A 4 27.05 18.83 4.91
C ASP A 4 26.04 18.09 5.82
N GLN A 5 25.12 18.80 6.47
CA GLN A 5 24.13 18.16 7.34
C GLN A 5 22.86 17.74 6.57
N PRO A 6 22.43 16.47 6.66
CA PRO A 6 21.15 16.03 6.09
C PRO A 6 19.99 16.91 6.60
N GLY A 7 19.10 17.31 5.69
CA GLY A 7 17.94 18.13 6.03
C GLY A 7 18.16 19.65 5.98
N ALA A 8 19.25 20.13 5.38
CA ALA A 8 19.50 21.57 5.20
C ALA A 8 18.34 22.33 4.49
N ILE A 9 17.55 21.64 3.65
CA ILE A 9 16.37 22.20 2.96
C ILE A 9 15.04 21.95 3.71
N ASP A 10 15.06 21.27 4.86
CA ASP A 10 13.84 20.89 5.59
C ASP A 10 12.99 22.12 5.96
N GLY A 11 13.62 23.25 6.27
CA GLY A 11 12.91 24.51 6.54
C GLY A 11 12.06 25.01 5.36
N VAL A 12 12.42 24.70 4.12
CA VAL A 12 11.59 25.02 2.95
C VAL A 12 10.33 24.16 2.92
N TYR A 13 10.45 22.88 3.27
CA TYR A 13 9.31 21.96 3.33
C TYR A 13 8.42 22.23 4.54
N ASP A 14 9.01 22.60 5.68
CA ASP A 14 8.28 23.09 6.84
C ASP A 14 7.38 24.27 6.43
N LEU A 15 7.92 25.27 5.71
CA LEU A 15 7.14 26.41 5.21
C LEU A 15 6.01 26.02 4.23
N VAL A 16 6.21 24.99 3.40
CA VAL A 16 5.15 24.49 2.51
C VAL A 16 4.00 23.91 3.33
N LEU A 17 4.30 23.17 4.39
CA LEU A 17 3.29 22.54 5.25
C LEU A 17 2.67 23.52 6.26
N GLU A 18 3.41 24.50 6.78
CA GLU A 18 2.90 25.53 7.68
C GLU A 18 1.83 26.42 7.03
N ARG A 19 1.91 26.62 5.72
CA ARG A 19 0.92 27.40 4.95
C ARG A 19 -0.42 26.69 4.80
N ILE A 20 -0.50 25.40 5.14
CA ILE A 20 -1.75 24.68 5.21
C ILE A 20 -2.55 25.20 6.41
N ASN A 21 -3.82 25.53 6.18
CA ASN A 21 -4.73 25.89 7.25
C ASN A 21 -4.78 24.79 8.32
N GLU A 22 -4.62 25.16 9.60
CA GLU A 22 -4.61 24.25 10.76
C GLU A 22 -5.75 23.22 10.73
N ARG A 23 -6.95 23.63 10.28
CA ARG A 23 -8.12 22.75 10.18
C ARG A 23 -7.90 21.54 9.26
N PHE A 24 -7.08 21.69 8.21
CA PHE A 24 -6.82 20.66 7.22
C PHE A 24 -5.49 19.94 7.43
N LYS A 25 -4.68 20.34 8.41
CA LYS A 25 -3.35 19.74 8.62
C LYS A 25 -3.44 18.26 8.87
N LEU A 26 -4.29 17.82 9.82
CA LEU A 26 -4.47 16.39 10.15
C LEU A 26 -4.86 15.55 8.93
N ILE A 27 -5.81 16.05 8.14
CA ILE A 27 -6.28 15.40 6.90
C ILE A 27 -5.13 15.26 5.89
N ILE A 28 -4.29 16.29 5.76
CA ILE A 28 -3.12 16.24 4.88
C ILE A 28 -2.01 15.35 5.45
N VAL A 29 -1.82 15.29 6.78
CA VAL A 29 -0.87 14.34 7.41
C VAL A 29 -1.26 12.92 7.07
N GLU A 30 -2.53 12.59 7.23
CA GLU A 30 -3.07 11.25 6.99
C GLU A 30 -2.87 10.84 5.52
N MET A 31 -3.27 11.69 4.57
CA MET A 31 -3.07 11.40 3.15
C MET A 31 -1.59 11.30 2.75
N HIS A 32 -0.70 12.08 3.36
CA HIS A 32 0.75 11.88 3.16
C HIS A 32 1.22 10.56 3.72
N GLY A 33 0.73 10.14 4.88
CA GLY A 33 1.03 8.82 5.45
C GLY A 33 0.63 7.70 4.50
N MET A 34 -0.54 7.82 3.89
CA MET A 34 -1.03 6.88 2.86
C MET A 34 -0.11 6.86 1.63
N LEU A 35 0.21 8.02 1.04
CA LEU A 35 1.08 8.11 -0.13
C LEU A 35 2.53 7.67 0.16
N PHE A 36 3.04 8.00 1.33
CA PHE A 36 4.41 7.66 1.73
C PHE A 36 4.55 6.18 2.06
N SER A 37 3.51 5.56 2.62
CA SER A 37 3.48 4.12 2.90
C SER A 37 3.24 3.28 1.66
N ALA A 38 2.77 3.87 0.55
CA ALA A 38 2.51 3.14 -0.68
C ALA A 38 3.81 2.57 -1.29
N LEU A 39 3.76 1.32 -1.72
CA LEU A 39 4.92 0.59 -2.27
C LEU A 39 5.08 0.76 -3.78
N GLU A 40 4.06 1.35 -4.41
CA GLU A 40 4.04 1.86 -5.78
C GLU A 40 3.17 3.13 -5.79
N PRO A 41 3.39 4.09 -6.71
CA PRO A 41 2.57 5.30 -6.79
C PRO A 41 1.06 5.01 -6.90
N LEU A 42 0.28 5.55 -5.98
CA LEU A 42 -1.19 5.50 -6.03
C LEU A 42 -1.71 6.46 -7.10
N THR A 43 -2.80 6.10 -7.76
CA THR A 43 -3.60 7.05 -8.55
C THR A 43 -4.43 7.95 -7.65
N SER A 44 -4.95 9.04 -8.21
CA SER A 44 -5.98 9.83 -7.52
C SER A 44 -7.17 8.97 -7.11
N ASP A 45 -7.64 8.11 -8.02
CA ASP A 45 -8.74 7.18 -7.76
C ASP A 45 -8.41 6.13 -6.69
N ASP A 46 -7.15 5.70 -6.58
CA ASP A 46 -6.74 4.78 -5.52
C ASP A 46 -6.67 5.45 -4.16
N LEU A 47 -6.16 6.69 -4.11
CA LEU A 47 -6.10 7.44 -2.86
C LEU A 47 -7.51 7.81 -2.38
N ASP A 48 -8.40 8.24 -3.27
CA ASP A 48 -9.78 8.55 -2.91
C ASP A 48 -10.53 7.29 -2.41
N ASP A 49 -10.36 6.14 -3.07
CA ASP A 49 -10.92 4.84 -2.66
C ASP A 49 -10.35 4.38 -1.30
N LEU A 50 -9.05 4.59 -1.06
CA LEU A 50 -8.41 4.32 0.22
C LEU A 50 -8.97 5.22 1.34
N ILE A 51 -9.13 6.52 1.09
CA ILE A 51 -9.71 7.47 2.05
C ILE A 51 -11.14 7.07 2.38
N GLU A 52 -11.96 6.74 1.38
CA GLU A 52 -13.35 6.30 1.59
C GLU A 52 -13.40 5.01 2.41
N HIS A 53 -12.58 4.01 2.06
CA HIS A 53 -12.49 2.74 2.78
C HIS A 53 -12.13 2.92 4.26
N THR A 54 -11.26 3.88 4.58
CA THR A 54 -10.86 4.17 5.97
C THR A 54 -11.79 5.15 6.68
N GLN A 55 -12.88 5.59 6.04
CA GLN A 55 -13.78 6.64 6.54
C GLN A 55 -13.05 7.95 6.85
N GLY A 56 -11.97 8.22 6.10
CA GLY A 56 -11.18 9.44 6.18
C GLY A 56 -11.87 10.62 5.52
N GLN A 57 -11.15 11.74 5.47
CA GLN A 57 -11.60 12.97 4.81
C GLN A 57 -10.57 13.44 3.80
N GLY A 58 -11.01 14.29 2.87
CA GLY A 58 -10.14 14.90 1.86
C GLY A 58 -10.41 14.35 0.47
N SER A 59 -9.55 14.74 -0.47
CA SER A 59 -9.51 14.16 -1.81
C SER A 59 -8.10 14.30 -2.39
N ALA A 60 -7.71 13.33 -3.20
CA ALA A 60 -6.46 13.32 -3.93
C ALA A 60 -6.27 14.59 -4.76
N LYS A 61 -7.31 15.01 -5.47
CA LYS A 61 -7.27 16.23 -6.29
C LYS A 61 -7.01 17.48 -5.46
N ALA A 62 -7.65 17.60 -4.28
CA ALA A 62 -7.41 18.73 -3.40
C ALA A 62 -5.99 18.70 -2.84
N LEU A 63 -5.49 17.53 -2.44
CA LEU A 63 -4.13 17.34 -1.96
C LEU A 63 -3.09 17.76 -3.00
N VAL A 64 -3.18 17.23 -4.23
CA VAL A 64 -2.27 17.57 -5.33
C VAL A 64 -2.33 19.07 -5.65
N ARG A 65 -3.51 19.68 -5.59
CA ARG A 65 -3.66 21.14 -5.81
C ARG A 65 -3.01 21.97 -4.71
N ILE A 66 -3.25 21.62 -3.44
CA ILE A 66 -2.70 22.36 -2.29
C ILE A 66 -1.18 22.23 -2.25
N LEU A 67 -0.68 21.04 -2.56
CA LEU A 67 0.74 20.70 -2.50
C LEU A 67 1.38 20.60 -3.88
N GLY A 68 0.85 21.33 -4.85
CA GLY A 68 1.30 21.26 -6.25
C GLY A 68 2.77 21.64 -6.44
N SER A 69 3.40 22.28 -5.46
CA SER A 69 4.83 22.56 -5.43
C SER A 69 5.69 21.32 -5.17
N VAL A 70 5.17 20.31 -4.46
CA VAL A 70 5.90 19.09 -4.06
C VAL A 70 5.28 17.79 -4.55
N LEU A 71 4.00 17.82 -4.95
CA LEU A 71 3.26 16.73 -5.57
C LEU A 71 2.90 17.08 -7.02
N ARG A 72 2.76 16.06 -7.85
CA ARG A 72 2.17 16.15 -9.18
C ARG A 72 1.35 14.90 -9.47
N GLU A 73 0.38 15.04 -10.35
CA GLU A 73 -0.30 13.90 -10.96
C GLU A 73 0.28 13.66 -12.35
N ASP A 74 0.60 12.41 -12.66
CA ASP A 74 1.01 11.99 -14.00
C ASP A 74 -0.17 12.09 -14.96
N PRO A 75 -0.05 12.78 -16.11
CA PRO A 75 -1.18 13.04 -17.00
C PRO A 75 -1.64 11.80 -17.79
N ILE A 76 -0.84 10.73 -17.84
CA ILE A 76 -1.14 9.52 -18.63
C ILE A 76 -1.70 8.43 -17.73
N ILE A 77 -0.99 8.12 -16.65
CA ILE A 77 -1.34 7.02 -15.74
C ILE A 77 -2.03 7.49 -14.46
N HIS A 78 -2.30 8.80 -14.33
CA HIS A 78 -3.00 9.42 -13.19
C HIS A 78 -2.39 9.12 -11.82
N SER A 79 -1.11 8.77 -11.79
CA SER A 79 -0.38 8.46 -10.55
C SER A 79 0.10 9.73 -9.85
N ILE A 80 -0.05 9.78 -8.53
CA ILE A 80 0.46 10.85 -7.69
C ILE A 80 1.94 10.59 -7.43
N GLN A 81 2.78 11.57 -7.76
CA GLN A 81 4.23 11.48 -7.64
C GLN A 81 4.77 12.63 -6.82
N PHE A 82 5.77 12.33 -6.00
CA PHE A 82 6.61 13.35 -5.37
C PHE A 82 7.53 13.98 -6.42
N ARG A 83 7.57 15.31 -6.48
CA ARG A 83 8.40 16.05 -7.43
C ARG A 83 9.88 15.98 -7.11
N TYR A 84 10.23 15.90 -5.83
CA TYR A 84 11.60 16.00 -5.36
C TYR A 84 11.94 14.84 -4.43
N PRO A 85 13.03 14.09 -4.69
CA PRO A 85 13.54 13.08 -3.77
C PRO A 85 13.83 13.66 -2.38
N THR A 86 14.28 14.92 -2.30
CA THR A 86 14.55 15.60 -1.03
C THR A 86 13.29 15.80 -0.19
N PHE A 87 12.11 15.91 -0.80
CA PHE A 87 10.84 15.96 -0.07
C PHE A 87 10.47 14.59 0.52
N VAL A 88 10.71 13.50 -0.21
CA VAL A 88 10.54 12.13 0.31
C VAL A 88 11.46 11.89 1.51
N GLU A 89 12.72 12.33 1.42
CA GLU A 89 13.65 12.24 2.54
C GLU A 89 13.23 13.11 3.74
N TYR A 90 12.63 14.27 3.48
CA TYR A 90 12.03 15.10 4.53
C TYR A 90 10.88 14.36 5.23
N LEU A 91 9.92 13.81 4.48
CA LEU A 91 8.80 13.03 5.05
C LEU A 91 9.32 11.84 5.87
N ARG A 92 10.37 11.15 5.40
CA ARG A 92 11.02 10.06 6.15
C ARG A 92 11.56 10.55 7.50
N ARG A 93 12.18 11.73 7.55
CA ARG A 93 12.63 12.33 8.82
C ARG A 93 11.46 12.67 9.74
N CYS A 94 10.35 13.19 9.20
CA CYS A 94 9.12 13.45 9.96
C CYS A 94 8.57 12.18 10.63
N CYS A 95 8.62 11.03 9.95
CA CYS A 95 8.20 9.74 10.50
C CYS A 95 9.08 9.30 11.68
N ILE A 96 10.39 9.50 11.60
CA ILE A 96 11.33 9.13 12.67
C ILE A 96 11.14 10.03 13.90
N THR A 97 10.91 11.33 13.69
CA THR A 97 10.74 12.30 14.79
C THR A 97 9.41 12.14 15.52
N ALA A 98 8.38 11.57 14.89
CA ALA A 98 7.11 11.22 15.54
C ALA A 98 7.29 10.31 16.77
N ASN A 99 8.32 9.45 16.76
CA ASN A 99 8.63 8.50 17.83
C ASN A 99 9.49 9.09 18.96
N LYS A 100 9.79 10.39 18.93
CA LYS A 100 10.52 11.10 20.00
C LYS A 100 9.69 12.30 20.45
N GLU A 101 9.23 12.26 21.70
CA GLU A 101 8.53 13.37 22.34
C GLU A 101 9.40 14.64 22.26
N GLY A 102 8.93 15.67 21.54
CA GLY A 102 9.55 17.00 21.62
C GLY A 102 9.68 17.82 20.35
N GLY A 103 8.86 17.62 19.32
CA GLY A 103 8.89 18.52 18.16
C GLY A 103 7.51 18.77 17.59
N ASN A 104 7.16 20.04 17.43
CA ASN A 104 5.95 20.57 16.76
C ASN A 104 5.91 20.26 15.24
N LYS A 105 6.50 19.12 14.83
CA LYS A 105 6.64 18.68 13.45
C LYS A 105 5.54 17.68 13.14
N MET A 106 4.99 17.80 11.95
CA MET A 106 3.94 16.95 11.38
C MET A 106 4.33 15.46 11.46
N ALA A 107 3.95 14.80 12.56
CA ALA A 107 4.27 13.42 12.83
C ALA A 107 3.43 12.51 11.93
N ILE A 108 4.06 11.91 10.92
CA ILE A 108 3.41 10.95 10.03
C ILE A 108 3.47 9.58 10.69
N ASP A 109 2.32 9.07 11.11
CA ASP A 109 2.20 7.71 11.61
C ASP A 109 2.12 6.71 10.44
N THR A 110 3.29 6.20 10.07
CA THR A 110 3.40 5.18 9.02
C THR A 110 2.82 3.84 9.43
N THR A 111 2.74 3.53 10.73
CA THR A 111 2.22 2.24 11.19
C THR A 111 0.70 2.19 11.02
N SER A 112 0.00 3.27 11.34
CA SER A 112 -1.43 3.43 11.06
C SER A 112 -1.71 3.45 9.55
N ALA A 113 -0.94 4.21 8.77
CA ALA A 113 -1.10 4.25 7.31
C ALA A 113 -0.85 2.88 6.63
N ASN A 114 0.10 2.09 7.12
CA ASN A 114 0.28 0.71 6.65
C ASN A 114 -0.88 -0.20 7.06
N GLY A 115 -1.47 -0.01 8.25
CA GLY A 115 -2.67 -0.73 8.67
C GLY A 115 -3.89 -0.42 7.79
N GLN A 116 -4.08 0.85 7.47
CA GLN A 116 -5.09 1.33 6.52
C GLN A 116 -4.87 0.70 5.13
N ALA A 117 -3.66 0.78 4.59
CA ALA A 117 -3.30 0.19 3.30
C ALA A 117 -3.48 -1.34 3.29
N ALA A 118 -3.10 -2.04 4.37
CA ALA A 118 -3.35 -3.48 4.50
C ALA A 118 -4.84 -3.80 4.46
N SER A 119 -5.65 -3.05 5.22
CA SER A 119 -7.11 -3.21 5.23
C SER A 119 -7.73 -2.98 3.84
N TRP A 120 -7.30 -1.91 3.16
CA TRP A 120 -7.74 -1.57 1.80
C TRP A 120 -7.34 -2.61 0.77
N CYS A 121 -6.13 -3.15 0.86
CA CYS A 121 -5.69 -4.25 0.01
C CYS A 121 -6.56 -5.50 0.20
N LEU A 122 -6.81 -5.89 1.46
CA LEU A 122 -7.65 -7.05 1.77
C LEU A 122 -9.10 -6.85 1.32
N HIS A 123 -9.62 -5.63 1.44
CA HIS A 123 -10.93 -5.26 0.90
C HIS A 123 -10.97 -5.40 -0.63
N SER A 124 -9.98 -4.84 -1.33
CA SER A 124 -9.85 -4.92 -2.79
C SER A 124 -9.81 -6.38 -3.28
N LEU A 125 -9.06 -7.25 -2.60
CA LEU A 125 -8.98 -8.67 -2.93
C LEU A 125 -10.30 -9.42 -2.68
N LYS A 126 -11.13 -8.96 -1.75
CA LYS A 126 -12.45 -9.54 -1.46
C LYS A 126 -13.59 -8.94 -2.28
N SER A 127 -13.31 -7.93 -3.10
CA SER A 127 -14.32 -7.30 -3.97
C SER A 127 -14.99 -8.35 -4.85
N ARG A 128 -16.33 -8.32 -4.92
CA ARG A 128 -17.10 -9.28 -5.73
C ARG A 128 -16.96 -9.04 -7.23
N THR A 129 -16.68 -7.82 -7.64
CA THR A 129 -16.63 -7.40 -9.04
C THR A 129 -15.21 -7.47 -9.61
N GLU A 130 -14.23 -7.03 -8.83
CA GLU A 130 -12.85 -6.87 -9.29
C GLU A 130 -11.85 -7.75 -8.54
N GLY A 131 -12.24 -8.30 -7.39
CA GLY A 131 -11.34 -9.04 -6.51
C GLY A 131 -10.97 -10.43 -7.02
N LEU A 132 -10.42 -11.21 -6.09
CA LEU A 132 -9.98 -12.58 -6.34
C LEU A 132 -11.14 -13.46 -6.82
N ARG A 133 -10.93 -14.13 -7.94
CA ARG A 133 -11.86 -15.12 -8.49
C ARG A 133 -11.10 -16.20 -9.23
N PHE A 134 -11.73 -17.35 -9.36
CA PHE A 134 -11.20 -18.45 -10.15
C PHE A 134 -10.97 -18.02 -11.59
N ASN A 135 -9.78 -18.30 -12.11
CA ASN A 135 -9.44 -18.12 -13.51
C ASN A 135 -9.63 -16.67 -14.00
N ILE A 136 -9.15 -15.69 -13.21
CA ILE A 136 -9.28 -14.26 -13.52
C ILE A 136 -8.67 -13.91 -14.88
N CYS A 137 -7.64 -14.63 -15.31
CA CYS A 137 -6.99 -14.42 -16.61
C CYS A 137 -7.57 -15.26 -17.76
N HIS A 138 -8.66 -16.00 -17.52
CA HIS A 138 -9.30 -16.87 -18.51
C HIS A 138 -8.35 -17.88 -19.17
N ILE A 139 -7.42 -18.44 -18.40
CA ILE A 139 -6.51 -19.51 -18.82
C ILE A 139 -7.33 -20.77 -19.11
N GLU A 140 -7.12 -21.35 -20.28
CA GLU A 140 -7.88 -22.49 -20.79
C GLU A 140 -7.55 -23.78 -20.03
N SER A 141 -6.31 -23.91 -19.57
CA SER A 141 -5.82 -25.10 -18.88
C SER A 141 -4.72 -24.78 -17.89
N SER A 142 -4.86 -25.28 -16.66
CA SER A 142 -3.82 -25.22 -15.63
C SER A 142 -2.67 -26.22 -15.86
N PHE A 143 -2.73 -27.05 -16.91
CA PHE A 143 -1.66 -27.99 -17.27
C PHE A 143 -0.50 -27.34 -18.02
N TYR A 144 -0.70 -26.14 -18.58
CA TYR A 144 0.36 -25.40 -19.25
C TYR A 144 1.15 -24.55 -18.25
N MET A 145 2.48 -24.59 -18.37
CA MET A 145 3.32 -23.60 -17.70
C MET A 145 3.03 -22.21 -18.26
N ASN A 146 3.18 -21.16 -17.45
CA ASN A 146 2.99 -19.78 -17.90
C ASN A 146 3.75 -19.45 -19.19
N ARG A 147 4.98 -19.94 -19.35
CA ARG A 147 5.82 -19.73 -20.55
C ARG A 147 5.27 -20.39 -21.82
N GLN A 148 4.31 -21.30 -21.70
CA GLN A 148 3.65 -21.98 -22.82
C GLN A 148 2.37 -21.26 -23.25
N ILE A 149 1.99 -20.15 -22.58
CA ILE A 149 0.83 -19.33 -22.91
C ILE A 149 1.35 -18.00 -23.51
N PRO A 150 1.38 -17.85 -24.85
CA PRO A 150 2.06 -16.73 -25.50
C PRO A 150 1.50 -15.35 -25.14
N ASP A 151 0.20 -15.25 -24.89
CA ASP A 151 -0.53 -14.01 -24.62
C ASP A 151 -0.78 -13.77 -23.11
N LEU A 152 -0.13 -14.52 -22.22
CA LEU A 152 -0.40 -14.47 -20.78
C LEU A 152 -0.21 -13.07 -20.17
N GLN A 153 0.84 -12.36 -20.60
CA GLN A 153 1.12 -11.00 -20.11
C GLN A 153 0.04 -10.01 -20.56
N GLU A 154 -0.46 -10.13 -21.79
CA GLU A 154 -1.56 -9.31 -22.30
C GLU A 154 -2.87 -9.60 -21.55
N ARG A 155 -3.14 -10.89 -21.25
CA ARG A 155 -4.27 -11.29 -20.41
C ARG A 155 -4.17 -10.71 -19.01
N GLY A 156 -2.99 -10.77 -18.38
CA GLY A 156 -2.75 -10.16 -17.08
C GLY A 156 -3.00 -8.65 -17.08
N ALA A 157 -2.51 -7.95 -18.11
CA ALA A 157 -2.73 -6.52 -18.30
C ALA A 157 -4.21 -6.18 -18.48
N LYS A 158 -4.94 -7.01 -19.22
CA LYS A 158 -6.35 -6.80 -19.58
C LYS A 158 -7.33 -7.17 -18.46
N PHE A 159 -7.11 -8.28 -17.77
CA PHE A 159 -8.11 -8.89 -16.89
C PHE A 159 -7.84 -8.73 -15.40
N ILE A 160 -6.60 -8.43 -14.98
CA ILE A 160 -6.29 -8.17 -13.57
C ILE A 160 -6.36 -6.65 -13.35
N PRO A 161 -7.39 -6.13 -12.65
CA PRO A 161 -7.51 -4.71 -12.40
C PRO A 161 -6.37 -4.20 -11.52
N ARG A 162 -6.12 -2.89 -11.58
CA ARG A 162 -4.99 -2.23 -10.91
C ARG A 162 -4.97 -2.46 -9.40
N ARG A 163 -6.09 -2.25 -8.69
CA ARG A 163 -6.17 -2.38 -7.22
C ARG A 163 -5.91 -3.82 -6.74
N PRO A 164 -6.57 -4.88 -7.25
CA PRO A 164 -6.22 -6.27 -6.94
C PRO A 164 -4.77 -6.63 -7.29
N ARG A 165 -4.19 -6.06 -8.36
CA ARG A 165 -2.77 -6.25 -8.70
C ARG A 165 -1.86 -5.67 -7.64
N TYR A 166 -2.06 -4.40 -7.28
CA TYR A 166 -1.33 -3.73 -6.20
C TYR A 166 -1.49 -4.52 -4.89
N ALA A 167 -2.74 -4.79 -4.50
CA ALA A 167 -3.05 -5.51 -3.29
C ALA A 167 -2.36 -6.86 -3.24
N SER A 168 -2.40 -7.64 -4.33
CA SER A 168 -1.78 -8.96 -4.41
C SER A 168 -0.27 -8.92 -4.18
N LEU A 169 0.42 -7.87 -4.64
CA LEU A 169 1.87 -7.72 -4.52
C LEU A 169 2.33 -7.14 -3.17
N HIS A 170 1.46 -6.36 -2.51
CA HIS A 170 1.89 -5.43 -1.46
C HIS A 170 1.23 -5.65 -0.10
N TRP A 171 0.05 -6.30 -0.03
CA TRP A 171 -0.64 -6.53 1.25
C TRP A 171 0.25 -7.16 2.34
N PRO A 172 1.14 -8.15 2.05
CA PRO A 172 1.95 -8.75 3.11
C PRO A 172 2.99 -7.79 3.70
N PHE A 173 3.49 -6.84 2.90
CA PHE A 173 4.45 -5.85 3.37
C PHE A 173 3.78 -4.77 4.23
N HIS A 174 2.57 -4.35 3.86
CA HIS A 174 1.76 -3.47 4.72
C HIS A 174 1.45 -4.14 6.07
N VAL A 175 1.14 -5.43 6.06
CA VAL A 175 0.96 -6.23 7.30
C VAL A 175 2.23 -6.30 8.14
N ALA A 176 3.40 -6.35 7.52
CA ALA A 176 4.68 -6.37 8.24
C ALA A 176 5.01 -5.02 8.89
N ALA A 177 4.49 -3.92 8.35
CA ALA A 177 4.81 -2.55 8.76
C ALA A 177 3.72 -1.86 9.59
N MET A 178 2.54 -2.47 9.73
CA MET A 178 1.45 -1.94 10.56
C MET A 178 1.66 -2.22 12.05
N ASP A 179 0.84 -1.62 12.91
CA ASP A 179 0.86 -1.90 14.35
C ASP A 179 0.12 -3.20 14.76
N SER A 180 0.22 -3.55 16.05
CA SER A 180 -0.43 -4.74 16.62
C SER A 180 -1.94 -4.65 16.72
N ASP A 181 -2.53 -3.45 16.70
CA ASP A 181 -3.97 -3.24 16.82
C ASP A 181 -4.64 -3.55 15.49
N TRP A 182 -4.07 -3.06 14.39
CA TRP A 182 -4.45 -3.45 13.04
C TRP A 182 -4.30 -4.95 12.82
N GLY A 183 -3.21 -5.56 13.30
CA GLY A 183 -3.06 -7.02 13.18
C GLY A 183 -4.11 -7.84 13.93
N ARG A 184 -4.66 -7.33 15.03
CA ARG A 184 -5.83 -7.96 15.68
C ARG A 184 -7.10 -7.74 14.85
N LYS A 185 -7.31 -6.51 14.35
CA LYS A 185 -8.48 -6.13 13.55
C LYS A 185 -8.60 -6.91 12.24
N LEU A 186 -7.48 -7.16 11.55
CA LEU A 186 -7.46 -7.79 10.22
C LEU A 186 -7.26 -9.31 10.23
N ARG A 187 -7.21 -9.94 11.41
CA ARG A 187 -6.87 -11.38 11.56
C ARG A 187 -7.74 -12.28 10.68
N ASN A 188 -9.04 -12.02 10.62
CA ASN A 188 -9.99 -12.88 9.90
C ASN A 188 -9.86 -12.71 8.39
N GLU A 189 -9.68 -11.47 7.93
CA GLU A 189 -9.45 -11.13 6.53
C GLU A 189 -8.14 -11.74 6.03
N LEU A 190 -7.07 -11.66 6.83
CA LEU A 190 -5.79 -12.29 6.52
C LEU A 190 -5.94 -13.80 6.37
N ALA A 191 -6.57 -14.45 7.35
CA ALA A 191 -6.82 -15.89 7.30
C ALA A 191 -7.67 -16.29 6.09
N HIS A 192 -8.63 -15.45 5.70
CA HIS A 192 -9.49 -15.70 4.54
C HIS A 192 -8.72 -15.67 3.22
N ILE A 193 -7.86 -14.66 3.00
CA ILE A 193 -7.10 -14.49 1.75
C ILE A 193 -6.10 -15.62 1.52
N VAL A 194 -5.49 -16.15 2.58
CA VAL A 194 -4.47 -17.22 2.46
C VAL A 194 -5.06 -18.63 2.44
N LYS A 195 -6.34 -18.79 2.81
CA LYS A 195 -7.03 -20.10 2.81
C LYS A 195 -7.63 -20.42 1.44
N SER A 196 -7.78 -21.71 1.17
CA SER A 196 -8.52 -22.18 -0.02
C SER A 196 -9.99 -21.73 0.02
N PRO A 197 -10.58 -21.33 -1.12
CA PRO A 197 -9.98 -21.26 -2.46
C PRO A 197 -9.27 -19.93 -2.77
N PHE A 198 -9.42 -18.91 -1.92
CA PHE A 198 -8.89 -17.55 -2.17
C PHE A 198 -7.38 -17.51 -2.33
N GLY A 199 -6.65 -18.33 -1.57
CA GLY A 199 -5.19 -18.45 -1.71
C GLY A 199 -4.78 -18.91 -3.11
N LEU A 200 -5.56 -19.78 -3.75
CA LEU A 200 -5.30 -20.23 -5.13
C LEU A 200 -5.56 -19.11 -6.13
N TYR A 201 -6.63 -18.33 -5.94
CA TYR A 201 -6.96 -17.18 -6.79
C TYR A 201 -5.91 -16.08 -6.67
N TRP A 202 -5.40 -15.84 -5.45
CA TRP A 202 -4.30 -14.92 -5.21
C TRP A 202 -3.01 -15.40 -5.89
N MET A 203 -2.71 -16.69 -5.78
CA MET A 203 -1.56 -17.30 -6.46
C MET A 203 -1.64 -17.19 -7.98
N GLU A 204 -2.83 -17.23 -8.58
CA GLU A 204 -3.00 -17.00 -10.02
C GLU A 204 -2.52 -15.59 -10.42
N ILE A 205 -2.98 -14.55 -9.72
CA ILE A 205 -2.53 -13.16 -9.96
C ILE A 205 -1.01 -13.06 -9.80
N LEU A 206 -0.46 -13.62 -8.72
CA LEU A 206 0.98 -13.59 -8.46
C LEU A 206 1.78 -14.33 -9.55
N SER A 207 1.26 -15.45 -10.04
CA SER A 207 1.89 -16.25 -11.09
C SER A 207 1.97 -15.47 -12.40
N VAL A 208 0.87 -14.84 -12.81
CA VAL A 208 0.78 -14.06 -14.05
C VAL A 208 1.63 -12.78 -14.00
N THR A 209 1.67 -12.12 -12.84
CA THR A 209 2.39 -10.86 -12.63
C THR A 209 3.86 -11.04 -12.23
N GLY A 210 4.35 -12.28 -12.11
CA GLY A 210 5.71 -12.57 -11.61
C GLY A 210 5.92 -12.26 -10.12
N GLY A 211 4.84 -12.03 -9.37
CA GLY A 211 4.84 -11.62 -7.97
C GLY A 211 5.11 -12.72 -6.94
N VAL A 212 5.22 -13.99 -7.34
CA VAL A 212 5.34 -15.14 -6.41
C VAL A 212 6.48 -14.96 -5.40
N MET A 213 7.69 -14.62 -5.86
CA MET A 213 8.84 -14.44 -4.97
C MET A 213 8.67 -13.23 -4.04
N ARG A 214 8.03 -12.16 -4.54
CA ARG A 214 7.69 -10.99 -3.75
C ARG A 214 6.70 -11.33 -2.64
N ALA A 215 5.66 -12.10 -2.95
CA ALA A 215 4.69 -12.57 -1.96
C ALA A 215 5.32 -13.48 -0.90
N VAL A 216 6.22 -14.39 -1.28
CA VAL A 216 6.96 -15.21 -0.31
C VAL A 216 7.77 -14.35 0.66
N SER A 217 8.52 -13.36 0.15
CA SER A 217 9.27 -12.43 1.00
C SER A 217 8.36 -11.61 1.91
N GLY A 218 7.26 -11.11 1.36
CA GLY A 218 6.28 -10.32 2.11
C GLY A 218 5.58 -11.15 3.20
N LEU A 219 5.18 -12.39 2.91
CA LEU A 219 4.60 -13.29 3.90
C LEU A 219 5.58 -13.63 5.03
N ARG A 220 6.87 -13.81 4.72
CA ARG A 220 7.91 -14.01 5.74
C ARG A 220 8.04 -12.78 6.64
N ALA A 221 8.03 -11.57 6.07
CA ALA A 221 8.04 -10.33 6.84
C ALA A 221 6.78 -10.19 7.71
N ALA A 222 5.60 -10.46 7.14
CA ALA A 222 4.32 -10.45 7.84
C ALA A 222 4.28 -11.46 9.00
N TRP A 223 4.87 -12.64 8.82
CA TRP A 223 4.91 -13.68 9.87
C TRP A 223 5.65 -13.20 11.11
N GLN A 224 6.77 -12.48 10.94
CA GLN A 224 7.56 -11.96 12.05
C GLN A 224 6.76 -10.96 12.91
N HIS A 225 5.62 -10.47 12.41
CA HIS A 225 4.73 -9.60 13.15
C HIS A 225 3.99 -10.35 14.28
N LYS A 226 4.15 -9.89 15.52
CA LYS A 226 3.71 -10.57 16.76
C LYS A 226 2.22 -10.92 16.79
N SER A 227 1.35 -10.12 16.16
CA SER A 227 -0.09 -10.38 16.13
C SER A 227 -0.52 -11.41 15.08
N VAL A 228 0.32 -11.67 14.07
CA VAL A 228 0.05 -12.55 12.92
C VAL A 228 0.64 -13.95 13.13
N SER A 229 1.66 -14.09 13.99
CA SER A 229 2.32 -15.36 14.32
C SER A 229 1.38 -16.46 14.83
N GLY A 230 0.24 -16.11 15.43
CA GLY A 230 -0.82 -17.03 15.87
C GLY A 230 -1.71 -17.60 14.76
N LEU A 231 -1.52 -17.20 13.50
CA LEU A 231 -2.18 -17.85 12.34
C LEU A 231 -1.58 -19.24 12.01
N SER A 232 -0.63 -19.73 12.82
CA SER A 232 0.11 -20.99 12.61
C SER A 232 -0.78 -22.23 12.49
N GLU A 233 -1.96 -22.26 13.11
CA GLU A 233 -2.92 -23.37 12.95
C GLU A 233 -3.48 -23.42 11.51
N THR A 234 -3.55 -22.28 10.82
CA THR A 234 -4.08 -22.18 9.45
C THR A 234 -3.06 -22.58 8.38
N PHE A 235 -1.78 -22.27 8.57
CA PHE A 235 -0.72 -22.59 7.61
C PHE A 235 -0.17 -24.03 7.74
N ARG A 236 -0.46 -24.74 8.84
CA ARG A 236 -0.13 -26.17 8.99
C ARG A 236 -0.83 -27.07 7.96
N LEU A 237 -1.95 -26.61 7.38
CA LEU A 237 -2.71 -27.35 6.37
C LEU A 237 -2.10 -27.35 4.96
N LEU A 238 -0.94 -26.69 4.76
CA LEU A 238 -0.19 -26.73 3.50
C LEU A 238 1.06 -27.65 3.58
N LYS A 239 1.16 -28.46 4.64
CA LYS A 239 2.23 -29.46 4.84
C LYS A 239 1.73 -30.92 4.85
N GLN A 240 0.50 -31.17 4.44
CA GLN A 240 -0.01 -32.52 4.14
C GLN A 240 -0.47 -32.55 2.68
#